data_AF-A0A5B7J709-F1
#
_entry.id   AF-A0A5B7J709-F1
#
_cell.length_a   1.000
_cell.length_b   1.000
_cell.length_c   1.000
_cell.angle_alpha   90.00
_cell.angle_beta   90.00
_cell.angle_gamma   90.00
#
_symmetry.space_group_name_H-M   'P 1'
#
loop_
_entity.id
_entity.type
_entity.pdbx_description
1 polymer ?
#
loop_
_entity_poly.entity_id
_entity_poly.type
_entity_poly.pdbx_seq_one_letter_code
_entity_poly.pdbx_strand_id
1 'polypeptide(L)'
;MKTKIKAHTMDTEITFWKWISSNKLALVTDTAVYHWSMDGDAQPQKMFDRHSSLSGCQIINYRTDSKQNWLLLIGISAQQNRVVGFMQLYSMERKASQPIEGHAAGFTTFKYEEVDLYICSA
;
A
#
# COMPACT_ATOMS: atom_id res chain seq x y z
N MET A 1 22.43 6.21 -21.79
CA MET A 1 21.52 7.36 -21.96
C MET A 1 20.36 7.15 -20.98
N LYS A 2 20.16 8.00 -19.97
CA LYS A 2 19.02 7.87 -19.03
C LYS A 2 17.82 8.59 -19.65
N THR A 3 16.89 7.85 -20.23
CA THR A 3 15.69 8.41 -20.85
C THR A 3 14.62 8.61 -19.77
N LYS A 4 14.00 9.79 -19.76
CA LYS A 4 12.85 10.08 -18.89
C LYS A 4 11.70 9.17 -19.30
N ILE A 5 11.27 8.28 -18.41
CA ILE A 5 10.21 7.30 -18.70
C ILE A 5 8.84 7.99 -18.69
N LYS A 6 8.51 8.72 -17.62
CA LYS A 6 7.23 9.41 -17.46
C LYS A 6 7.34 10.54 -16.44
N ALA A 7 6.44 11.51 -16.48
CA ALA A 7 6.28 12.53 -15.44
C ALA A 7 4.81 12.89 -15.26
N HIS A 8 4.45 13.16 -14.02
CA HIS A 8 3.14 13.65 -13.61
C HIS A 8 3.33 14.51 -12.37
N THR A 9 2.67 15.66 -12.31
CA THR A 9 2.67 16.54 -11.14
C THR A 9 1.45 16.20 -10.31
N MET A 10 1.66 15.69 -9.10
CA MET A 10 0.57 15.45 -8.14
C MET A 10 0.17 16.76 -7.46
N ASP A 11 -1.13 16.94 -7.20
CA ASP A 11 -1.65 18.09 -6.44
C ASP A 11 -1.30 18.01 -4.94
N THR A 12 -1.00 16.81 -4.46
CA THR A 12 -0.65 16.53 -3.07
C THR A 12 0.74 15.92 -2.96
N GLU A 13 1.43 16.23 -1.87
CA GLU A 13 2.76 15.71 -1.61
C GLU A 13 2.74 14.18 -1.45
N ILE A 14 3.73 13.53 -2.08
CA ILE A 14 3.95 12.09 -1.97
C ILE A 14 4.85 11.84 -0.77
N THR A 15 4.29 11.29 0.29
CA THR A 15 5.01 11.03 1.56
C THR A 15 5.78 9.71 1.52
N PHE A 16 5.33 8.75 0.71
CA PHE A 16 6.00 7.47 0.50
C PHE A 16 5.70 6.91 -0.90
N TRP A 17 6.63 6.16 -1.47
CA TRP A 17 6.42 5.50 -2.75
C TRP A 17 7.22 4.21 -2.86
N LYS A 18 6.72 3.26 -3.65
CA LYS A 18 7.35 1.94 -3.83
C LYS A 18 6.92 1.30 -5.15
N TRP A 19 7.85 0.63 -5.82
CA TRP A 19 7.49 -0.30 -6.90
C TRP A 19 6.75 -1.51 -6.34
N ILE A 20 5.59 -1.80 -6.92
CA ILE A 20 4.75 -2.97 -6.56
C ILE A 20 4.75 -4.04 -7.65
N SER A 21 5.16 -3.69 -8.86
CA SER A 21 5.51 -4.61 -9.95
C SER A 21 6.65 -4.00 -10.77
N SER A 22 7.10 -4.70 -11.82
CA SER A 22 8.12 -4.20 -12.76
C SER A 22 7.71 -2.91 -13.49
N ASN A 23 6.41 -2.61 -13.55
CA ASN A 23 5.84 -1.51 -14.32
C ASN A 23 4.83 -0.65 -13.54
N LYS A 24 4.58 -0.91 -12.25
CA LYS A 24 3.59 -0.19 -11.47
C LYS A 24 4.19 0.33 -10.17
N LEU A 25 3.90 1.60 -9.89
CA LEU A 25 4.35 2.32 -8.73
C LEU A 25 3.17 2.60 -7.79
N ALA A 26 3.34 2.34 -6.50
CA ALA A 26 2.44 2.83 -5.47
C ALA A 26 2.94 4.18 -4.96
N LEU A 27 2.04 5.16 -4.93
CA LEU A 27 2.27 6.50 -4.42
C LEU A 27 1.35 6.70 -3.21
N VAL A 28 1.90 7.18 -2.11
CA VAL A 28 1.14 7.41 -0.87
C VAL A 28 1.21 8.89 -0.55
N THR A 29 0.06 9.51 -0.41
CA THR A 29 -0.11 10.89 0.05
C THR A 29 -0.55 10.88 1.51
N ASP A 30 -0.80 12.05 2.10
CA ASP A 30 -1.34 12.11 3.47
C ASP A 30 -2.74 11.50 3.58
N THR A 31 -3.53 11.53 2.51
CA THR A 31 -4.95 11.17 2.52
C THR A 31 -5.30 9.92 1.73
N ALA A 32 -4.48 9.49 0.76
CA ALA A 32 -4.82 8.39 -0.13
C ALA A 32 -3.61 7.63 -0.68
N VAL A 33 -3.88 6.45 -1.23
CA VAL A 33 -2.92 5.63 -1.95
C VAL A 33 -3.32 5.56 -3.42
N TYR A 34 -2.35 5.73 -4.31
CA TYR A 34 -2.51 5.69 -5.75
C TYR A 34 -1.62 4.63 -6.37
N HIS A 35 -2.05 4.05 -7.48
CA HIS A 35 -1.22 3.23 -8.35
C HIS A 35 -0.96 3.95 -9.66
N TRP A 36 0.28 3.94 -10.12
CA TRP A 36 0.68 4.55 -11.39
C TRP A 36 1.38 3.53 -12.28
N SER A 37 0.75 3.21 -13.41
CA SER A 37 1.34 2.34 -14.43
C SER A 37 2.31 3.14 -15.32
N MET A 38 3.47 2.54 -15.57
CA MET A 38 4.45 3.01 -16.53
C MET A 38 4.10 2.62 -17.97
N ASP A 39 3.08 1.78 -18.16
CA ASP A 39 2.59 1.42 -19.48
C ASP A 39 1.76 2.56 -20.08
N GLY A 40 2.08 2.92 -21.33
CA GLY A 40 1.39 3.97 -22.09
C GLY A 40 1.29 5.30 -21.35
N ASP A 41 0.17 6.00 -21.54
CA ASP A 41 -0.06 7.35 -21.00
C ASP A 41 -0.91 7.38 -19.71
N ALA A 42 -1.02 6.24 -19.01
CA ALA A 42 -1.80 6.14 -17.77
C ALA A 42 -1.37 7.18 -16.71
N GLN A 43 -2.33 7.85 -16.09
CA GLN A 43 -2.08 8.73 -14.94
C GLN A 43 -2.21 7.96 -13.62
N PRO A 44 -1.70 8.49 -12.49
CA PRO A 44 -1.91 7.87 -11.17
C PRO A 44 -3.41 7.70 -10.87
N GLN A 45 -3.81 6.50 -10.49
CA GLN A 45 -5.20 6.14 -10.17
C GLN A 45 -5.34 5.95 -8.67
N LYS A 46 -6.35 6.60 -8.06
CA LYS A 46 -6.63 6.44 -6.63
C LYS A 46 -7.12 5.02 -6.37
N MET A 47 -6.51 4.35 -5.40
CA MET A 47 -6.93 3.02 -4.98
C MET A 47 -7.85 3.07 -3.77
N PHE A 48 -7.43 3.73 -2.71
CA PHE A 48 -8.22 3.89 -1.50
C PHE A 48 -7.76 5.10 -0.69
N ASP A 49 -8.65 5.58 0.19
CA ASP A 49 -8.34 6.64 1.16
C ASP A 49 -7.68 6.04 2.41
N ARG A 50 -6.68 6.73 2.95
CA ARG A 50 -5.97 6.33 4.16
C ARG A 50 -6.95 6.31 5.33
N HIS A 51 -6.95 5.22 6.07
CA HIS A 51 -7.76 5.06 7.26
C HIS A 51 -7.25 5.99 8.37
N SER A 52 -8.16 6.52 9.19
CA SER A 52 -7.82 7.48 10.26
C SER A 52 -6.83 6.94 11.30
N SER A 53 -6.75 5.61 11.46
CA SER A 53 -5.74 4.95 12.30
C SER A 53 -4.29 5.16 11.83
N LEU A 54 -4.09 5.53 10.56
CA LEU A 54 -2.79 5.83 9.97
C LEU A 54 -2.48 7.34 9.89
N SER A 55 -3.36 8.19 10.41
CA SER A 55 -3.12 9.64 10.46
C SER A 55 -1.90 9.95 11.31
N GLY A 56 -0.99 10.78 10.81
CA GLY A 56 0.26 11.14 11.50
C GLY A 56 1.28 10.00 11.63
N CYS A 57 1.02 8.82 11.07
CA CYS A 57 2.00 7.73 11.04
C CYS A 57 3.03 7.97 9.93
N GLN A 58 4.29 7.64 10.22
CA GLN A 58 5.33 7.52 9.21
C GLN A 58 5.09 6.24 8.41
N ILE A 59 4.86 6.37 7.10
CA ILE A 59 4.67 5.22 6.23
C ILE A 59 6.02 4.54 5.98
N ILE A 60 6.10 3.25 6.28
CA ILE A 60 7.34 2.46 6.16
C ILE A 60 7.26 1.41 5.05
N ASN A 61 6.06 0.96 4.69
CA ASN A 61 5.91 -0.03 3.64
C ASN A 61 4.53 0.00 3.00
N TYR A 62 4.48 -0.55 1.79
CA TYR A 62 3.26 -0.83 1.07
C TYR A 62 3.41 -2.16 0.33
N ARG A 63 2.40 -3.03 0.41
CA ARG A 63 2.42 -4.35 -0.22
C ARG A 63 1.10 -4.65 -0.91
N THR A 64 1.17 -5.51 -1.90
CA THR A 64 -0.01 -6.09 -2.56
C THR A 64 0.16 -7.60 -2.62
N ASP A 65 -0.95 -8.33 -2.75
CA ASP A 65 -0.88 -9.73 -3.19
C ASP A 65 -0.52 -9.81 -4.68
N SER A 66 -0.32 -11.03 -5.19
CA SER A 66 0.07 -11.27 -6.58
C SER A 66 -1.00 -10.84 -7.59
N LYS A 67 -2.29 -10.92 -7.22
CA LYS A 67 -3.42 -10.49 -8.05
C LYS A 67 -3.77 -9.01 -7.86
N GLN A 68 -3.13 -8.34 -6.89
CA GLN A 68 -3.43 -6.96 -6.49
C GLN A 68 -4.90 -6.74 -6.08
N ASN A 69 -5.55 -7.78 -5.56
CA ASN A 69 -6.89 -7.72 -4.97
C ASN A 69 -6.85 -7.26 -3.51
N TRP A 70 -5.71 -7.44 -2.84
CA TRP A 70 -5.45 -7.02 -1.47
C TRP A 70 -4.29 -6.05 -1.44
N LEU A 71 -4.52 -4.91 -0.79
CA LEU A 71 -3.57 -3.82 -0.67
C LEU A 71 -3.31 -3.56 0.81
N LEU A 72 -2.04 -3.42 1.20
CA LEU A 72 -1.65 -3.27 2.59
C LEU A 72 -0.73 -2.06 2.75
N LEU A 73 -1.18 -1.07 3.50
CA LEU A 73 -0.38 0.09 3.90
C LEU A 73 0.11 -0.10 5.33
N ILE A 74 1.40 0.12 5.58
CA ILE A 74 2.03 -0.07 6.90
C ILE A 74 2.69 1.26 7.31
N GLY A 75 2.29 1.76 8.47
CA GLY A 75 2.88 2.94 9.09
C GLY A 75 3.25 2.67 10.55
N ILE A 76 4.16 3.48 11.08
CA ILE A 76 4.54 3.45 12.49
C ILE A 76 4.38 4.83 13.11
N SER A 77 4.12 4.88 14.41
CA SER A 77 4.18 6.10 15.20
C SER A 77 4.87 5.85 16.54
N ALA A 78 5.54 6.87 17.06
CA ALA A 78 6.09 6.85 18.40
C ALA A 78 4.99 7.23 19.41
N GLN A 79 4.65 6.31 20.31
CA GLN A 79 3.67 6.54 21.37
C GLN A 79 4.26 6.09 22.69
N GLN A 80 4.23 6.92 23.74
CA GLN A 80 4.70 6.55 25.08
C GLN A 80 6.10 5.88 25.08
N ASN A 81 7.06 6.44 24.33
CA ASN A 81 8.43 5.90 24.15
C ASN A 81 8.53 4.50 23.51
N ARG A 82 7.47 4.00 22.85
CA ARG A 82 7.51 2.78 22.02
C ARG A 82 7.08 3.05 20.58
N VAL A 83 7.53 2.21 19.66
CA VAL A 83 7.09 2.22 18.25
C VAL A 83 5.86 1.34 18.11
N VAL A 84 4.74 1.93 17.74
CA VAL A 84 3.47 1.23 17.49
C VAL A 84 3.25 1.13 15.98
N GLY A 85 2.97 -0.07 15.50
CA GLY A 85 2.69 -0.35 14.10
C GLY A 85 1.20 -0.32 13.79
N PHE A 86 0.84 0.41 12.75
CA PHE A 86 -0.52 0.50 12.23
C PHE A 86 -0.53 0.02 10.80
N MET A 87 -1.52 -0.81 10.47
CA MET A 87 -1.73 -1.34 9.13
C MET A 87 -3.17 -1.10 8.69
N GLN A 88 -3.34 -0.89 7.38
CA GLN A 88 -4.63 -0.84 6.72
C GLN A 88 -4.64 -1.89 5.61
N LEU A 89 -5.42 -2.94 5.81
CA LEU A 89 -5.70 -3.95 4.79
C LEU A 89 -6.93 -3.54 4.01
N TYR A 90 -6.79 -3.31 2.71
CA TYR A 90 -7.86 -2.93 1.80
C TYR A 90 -8.16 -4.05 0.79
N SER A 91 -9.43 -4.37 0.63
CA SER A 91 -9.92 -5.29 -0.40
C SER A 91 -10.45 -4.51 -1.60
N MET A 92 -9.88 -4.74 -2.78
CA MET A 92 -10.34 -4.16 -4.05
C MET A 92 -11.75 -4.62 -4.42
N GLU A 93 -12.06 -5.90 -4.17
CA GLU A 93 -13.35 -6.50 -4.49
C GLU A 93 -14.46 -5.94 -3.59
N ARG A 94 -14.22 -5.93 -2.27
CA ARG A 94 -15.22 -5.48 -1.29
C ARG A 94 -15.24 -3.96 -1.12
N LYS A 95 -14.24 -3.26 -1.67
CA LYS A 95 -14.02 -1.81 -1.51
C LYS A 95 -14.01 -1.37 -0.04
N ALA A 96 -13.46 -2.21 0.84
CA ALA A 96 -13.50 -2.01 2.28
C ALA A 96 -12.09 -2.08 2.88
N SER A 97 -11.86 -1.28 3.92
CA SER A 97 -10.61 -1.25 4.70
C SER A 97 -10.81 -1.89 6.07
N GLN A 98 -9.81 -2.62 6.53
CA GLN A 98 -9.72 -3.12 7.90
C GLN A 98 -8.43 -2.57 8.55
N PRO A 99 -8.53 -1.82 9.66
CA PRO A 99 -7.36 -1.45 10.45
C PRO A 99 -6.85 -2.66 11.24
N ILE A 100 -5.54 -2.82 11.30
CA ILE A 100 -4.85 -3.91 12.01
C ILE A 100 -3.66 -3.29 12.75
N GLU A 101 -3.44 -3.68 14.00
CA GLU A 101 -2.18 -3.36 14.71
C GLU A 101 -1.13 -4.40 14.32
N GLY A 102 0.03 -3.93 13.85
CA GLY A 102 1.15 -4.80 13.49
C GLY A 102 2.28 -4.02 12.81
N HIS A 103 3.49 -4.57 12.89
CA HIS A 103 4.72 -3.84 12.53
C HIS A 103 5.22 -4.23 11.15
N ALA A 104 5.02 -5.48 10.78
CA ALA A 104 5.36 -6.02 9.47
C ALA A 104 4.23 -6.92 8.99
N ALA A 105 4.24 -7.22 7.69
CA ALA A 105 3.33 -8.19 7.09
C ALA A 105 3.83 -8.57 5.71
N GLY A 106 3.31 -9.66 5.17
CA GLY A 106 3.56 -10.14 3.82
C GLY A 106 2.37 -10.95 3.31
N PHE A 107 2.19 -10.97 1.99
CA PHE A 107 1.23 -11.86 1.34
C PHE A 107 1.97 -13.10 0.84
N THR A 108 1.33 -14.26 0.97
CA THR A 108 1.81 -15.52 0.40
C THR A 108 0.64 -16.27 -0.22
N THR A 109 0.91 -17.04 -1.27
CA THR A 109 -0.05 -17.99 -1.82
C THR A 109 0.33 -19.36 -1.29
N PHE A 110 -0.51 -19.90 -0.42
CA PHE A 110 -0.34 -21.24 0.13
C PHE A 110 -1.39 -22.16 -0.49
N LYS A 111 -0.94 -23.18 -1.22
CA LYS A 111 -1.82 -24.24 -1.70
C LYS A 111 -2.00 -25.24 -0.58
N TYR A 112 -3.05 -25.03 0.22
CA TYR A 112 -3.64 -26.08 1.03
C TYR A 112 -4.71 -26.79 0.21
N GLU A 113 -5.06 -28.03 0.52
CA GLU A 113 -6.16 -28.75 -0.13
C GLU A 113 -7.42 -27.85 -0.22
N GLU A 114 -7.63 -27.29 -1.41
CA GLU A 114 -8.77 -26.50 -1.92
C GLU A 114 -9.23 -25.20 -1.18
N VAL A 115 -8.40 -24.47 -0.41
CA VAL A 115 -8.78 -23.11 0.07
C VAL A 115 -7.60 -22.12 0.15
N ASP A 116 -7.80 -20.89 -0.35
CA ASP A 116 -6.85 -19.77 -0.23
C ASP A 116 -6.86 -19.18 1.22
N LEU A 117 -5.75 -19.32 1.96
CA LEU A 117 -5.57 -18.75 3.31
C LEU A 117 -4.66 -17.50 3.28
N TYR A 118 -5.12 -16.38 3.86
CA TYR A 118 -4.33 -15.15 3.99
C TYR A 118 -3.77 -15.03 5.41
N ILE A 119 -2.45 -15.18 5.56
CA ILE A 119 -1.77 -15.04 6.87
C ILE A 119 -1.21 -13.62 6.98
N CYS A 120 -1.64 -12.88 8.01
CA CYS A 120 -1.00 -11.66 8.46
C CYS A 120 -0.13 -12.01 9.68
N SER A 121 1.20 -11.91 9.56
CA SER A 121 2.11 -12.07 10.71
C SER A 121 2.39 -10.70 11.32
N ALA A 122 2.12 -10.50 12.62
CA ALA A 122 2.35 -9.26 13.37
C ALA A 122 3.84 -8.93 13.54
#